data_AF-A0A1S8WK90-F1
#
_entry.id   AF-A0A1S8WK90-F1
#
_cell.length_a   1.000
_cell.length_b   1.000
_cell.length_c   1.000
_cell.angle_alpha   90.00
_cell.angle_beta   90.00
_cell.angle_gamma   90.00
#
_symmetry.space_group_name_H-M   'P 1'
#
loop_
_entity.id
_entity.type
_entity.pdbx_description
1 polymer ?
#
loop_
_entity_poly.entity_id
_entity_poly.type
_entity_poly.pdbx_seq_one_letter_code
_entity_poly.pdbx_strand_id
1 'polypeptide(L)'
;MKKTFLITRLPDKLMLQILSYLNQSELCNIARVCKQWRRFAYDPSLWQSLNMRPEYGGLYVSSLVRSVDDLLNLIHHRSGAGLRHIDLSSDLITVPVLEELGNRCPVLRNLTLDFSNAMQLHDFNELAAFPTSLRWLCICLSDVIFMEGLMRKIYSCLSSLEVLHLI
;
A
#
# COMPACT_ATOMS: atom_id res chain seq x y z
N MET A 1 29.53 -12.36 36.13
CA MET A 1 28.92 -12.97 34.92
C MET A 1 28.23 -11.88 34.11
N LYS A 2 28.70 -11.57 32.89
CA LYS A 2 27.99 -10.63 32.00
C LYS A 2 26.73 -11.34 31.49
N LYS A 3 25.53 -10.88 31.88
CA LYS A 3 24.28 -11.32 31.25
C LYS A 3 24.34 -10.90 29.78
N THR A 4 24.49 -11.87 28.88
CA THR A 4 24.33 -11.63 27.44
C THR A 4 22.89 -11.24 27.18
N PHE A 5 22.68 -9.98 26.79
CA PHE A 5 21.36 -9.49 26.38
C PHE A 5 21.09 -9.98 24.96
N LEU A 6 20.10 -10.85 24.81
CA LEU A 6 19.61 -11.31 23.51
C LEU A 6 18.36 -10.52 23.18
N ILE A 7 18.40 -9.80 22.06
CA ILE A 7 17.26 -9.00 21.56
C ILE A 7 16.00 -9.85 21.35
N THR A 8 16.14 -11.15 21.08
CA THR A 8 15.03 -12.11 20.94
C THR A 8 14.27 -12.39 22.24
N ARG A 9 14.80 -11.98 23.39
CA ARG A 9 14.13 -12.08 24.71
C ARG A 9 13.31 -10.84 25.07
N LEU A 10 13.29 -9.81 24.22
CA LEU A 10 12.40 -8.68 24.40
C LEU A 10 10.93 -9.11 24.27
N PRO A 11 10.03 -8.51 25.06
CA PRO A 11 8.59 -8.64 24.85
C PRO A 11 8.19 -8.25 23.42
N ASP A 12 7.25 -8.99 22.84
CA ASP A 12 6.73 -8.81 21.48
C ASP A 12 6.33 -7.35 21.18
N LYS A 13 5.69 -6.68 22.14
CA LYS A 13 5.28 -5.27 22.00
C LYS A 13 6.46 -4.32 21.82
N LEU A 14 7.56 -4.53 22.55
CA LEU A 14 8.76 -3.71 22.41
C LEU A 14 9.47 -4.01 21.09
N MET A 15 9.48 -5.28 20.66
CA MET A 15 10.03 -5.65 19.36
C MET A 15 9.28 -4.96 18.22
N LEU A 16 7.94 -5.00 18.24
CA LEU A 16 7.11 -4.29 17.26
C LEU A 16 7.34 -2.78 17.28
N GLN A 17 7.48 -2.17 18.47
CA GLN A 17 7.82 -0.75 18.56
C GLN A 17 9.19 -0.42 17.97
N ILE A 18 10.21 -1.26 18.19
CA ILE A 18 11.53 -1.08 17.58
C ILE A 18 11.41 -1.16 16.05
N LEU A 19 10.68 -2.16 15.55
CA LEU A 19 10.49 -2.35 14.11
C LEU A 19 9.63 -1.26 13.46
N SER A 20 8.76 -0.58 14.22
CA SER A 20 7.94 0.52 13.68
C SER A 20 8.72 1.75 13.24
N TYR A 21 9.99 1.87 13.63
CA TYR A 21 10.89 2.94 13.16
C TYR A 21 11.53 2.65 11.81
N LEU A 22 11.31 1.45 11.25
CA LEU A 22 11.92 1.02 10.01
C LEU A 22 10.97 1.24 8.84
N ASN A 23 11.54 1.54 7.68
CA ASN A 23 10.76 1.57 6.45
C ASN A 23 10.44 0.14 5.96
N GLN A 24 9.53 0.04 5.00
CA GLN A 24 9.02 -1.25 4.51
C GLN A 24 10.12 -2.09 3.85
N SER A 25 11.11 -1.45 3.21
CA SER A 25 12.29 -2.12 2.63
C SER A 25 13.18 -2.75 3.70
N GLU A 26 13.43 -2.02 4.80
CA GLU A 26 14.18 -2.49 5.96
C GLU A 26 13.47 -3.63 6.68
N LEU A 27 12.14 -3.53 6.85
CA LEU A 27 11.33 -4.61 7.41
C LEU A 27 11.47 -5.91 6.61
N CYS A 28 11.54 -5.81 5.28
CA CYS A 28 11.76 -6.96 4.41
C CYS A 28 13.15 -7.58 4.59
N ASN A 29 14.19 -6.75 4.76
CA ASN A 29 15.53 -7.24 5.05
C ASN A 29 15.57 -7.96 6.40
N ILE A 30 14.92 -7.38 7.41
CA ILE A 30 14.86 -7.95 8.75
C ILE A 30 14.08 -9.27 8.80
N ALA A 31 13.05 -9.44 7.96
CA ALA A 31 12.30 -10.69 7.85
C ALA A 31 13.17 -11.90 7.41
N ARG A 32 14.40 -11.66 6.94
CA ARG A 32 15.36 -12.68 6.52
C ARG A 32 16.28 -13.15 7.64
N VAL A 33 16.30 -12.48 8.80
CA VAL A 33 17.21 -12.78 9.92
C VAL A 33 16.88 -14.10 10.60
N CYS A 34 15.66 -14.29 11.09
CA CYS A 34 15.19 -15.56 11.65
C CYS A 34 13.66 -15.65 11.66
N LYS A 35 13.11 -16.84 11.99
CA LYS A 35 11.65 -17.10 12.01
C LYS A 35 10.88 -16.14 12.93
N GLN A 36 11.44 -15.79 14.08
CA GLN A 36 10.82 -14.87 15.04
C GLN A 36 10.74 -13.44 14.49
N TRP A 37 11.83 -12.94 13.90
CA TRP A 37 11.85 -11.60 13.30
C TRP A 37 10.96 -11.52 12.06
N ARG A 38 10.88 -12.60 11.27
CA ARG A 38 9.92 -12.70 10.17
C ARG A 38 8.49 -12.56 10.66
N ARG A 39 8.12 -13.22 11.77
CA ARG A 39 6.79 -13.10 12.37
C ARG A 39 6.47 -11.65 12.72
N PHE A 40 7.41 -10.94 13.35
CA PHE A 40 7.20 -9.52 13.71
C PHE A 40 7.19 -8.59 12.51
N ALA A 41 8.11 -8.78 11.56
CA ALA A 41 8.20 -7.95 10.37
C ALA A 41 6.95 -8.06 9.49
N TYR A 42 6.16 -9.13 9.59
CA TYR A 42 4.92 -9.33 8.84
C TYR A 42 3.68 -8.88 9.63
N ASP A 43 3.85 -8.32 10.83
CA ASP A 43 2.73 -7.85 11.64
C ASP A 43 1.98 -6.70 10.92
N PRO A 44 0.65 -6.81 10.75
CA PRO A 44 -0.13 -5.80 10.02
C PRO A 44 -0.01 -4.38 10.57
N SER A 45 0.31 -4.23 11.87
CA SER A 45 0.50 -2.91 12.48
C SER A 45 1.69 -2.13 11.89
N LEU A 46 2.66 -2.83 11.27
CA LEU A 46 3.82 -2.23 10.59
C LEU A 46 3.56 -1.89 9.12
N TRP A 47 2.46 -2.42 8.54
CA TRP A 47 2.13 -2.28 7.12
C TRP A 47 0.92 -1.37 6.87
N GLN A 48 0.68 -0.40 7.77
CA GLN A 48 -0.45 0.54 7.68
C GLN A 48 -0.30 1.57 6.55
N SER A 49 0.92 1.79 6.07
CA SER A 49 1.23 2.72 4.99
C SER A 49 2.10 2.02 3.96
N LEU A 50 1.78 2.17 2.68
CA LEU A 50 2.54 1.62 1.56
C LEU A 50 2.81 2.69 0.52
N ASN A 51 4.07 3.01 0.29
CA ASN A 51 4.46 3.85 -0.84
C ASN A 51 4.94 2.95 -1.97
N MET A 52 4.26 2.95 -3.12
CA MET A 52 4.67 2.22 -4.32
C MET A 52 5.22 3.14 -5.42
N ARG A 53 5.60 4.38 -5.09
CA ARG A 53 6.21 5.30 -6.05
C ARG A 53 7.74 5.28 -5.94
N PRO A 54 8.47 4.78 -6.96
CA PRO A 54 9.93 4.60 -6.87
C PRO A 54 10.67 5.93 -6.67
N GLU A 55 10.17 7.02 -7.26
CA GLU A 55 10.73 8.38 -7.14
C GLU A 55 10.76 8.90 -5.69
N TYR A 56 9.92 8.35 -4.82
CA TYR A 56 9.81 8.72 -3.41
C TYR A 56 10.28 7.59 -2.47
N GLY A 57 11.15 6.70 -2.94
CA GLY A 57 11.67 5.57 -2.16
C GLY A 57 10.64 4.46 -1.93
N GLY A 58 9.62 4.37 -2.78
CA GLY A 58 8.58 3.36 -2.72
C GLY A 58 9.07 1.94 -3.01
N LEU A 59 8.22 0.96 -2.69
CA LEU A 59 8.51 -0.46 -2.83
C LEU A 59 8.44 -0.97 -4.28
N TYR A 60 7.81 -0.23 -5.19
CA TYR A 60 7.79 -0.58 -6.61
C TYR A 60 9.20 -0.39 -7.19
N VAL A 61 9.69 -1.37 -7.94
CA VAL A 61 11.09 -1.45 -8.39
C VAL A 61 12.10 -1.79 -7.27
N SER A 62 11.63 -2.02 -6.03
CA SER A 62 12.44 -2.68 -4.99
C SER A 62 12.49 -4.20 -5.21
N SER A 63 13.34 -4.92 -4.45
CA SER A 63 13.39 -6.39 -4.53
C SER A 63 12.08 -7.09 -4.15
N LEU A 64 11.11 -6.37 -3.56
CA LEU A 64 9.88 -6.95 -3.01
C LEU A 64 8.67 -6.89 -3.97
N VAL A 65 8.46 -5.75 -4.64
CA VAL A 65 7.30 -5.54 -5.53
C VAL A 65 7.83 -5.18 -6.90
N ARG A 66 7.88 -6.19 -7.78
CA ARG A 66 8.30 -6.04 -9.18
C ARG A 66 7.16 -6.30 -10.16
N SER A 67 6.05 -6.85 -9.68
CA SER A 67 4.85 -7.08 -10.46
C SER A 67 3.59 -6.73 -9.67
N VAL A 68 2.47 -6.69 -10.38
CA VAL A 68 1.13 -6.60 -9.79
C VAL A 68 0.88 -7.78 -8.84
N ASP A 69 1.31 -9.00 -9.20
CA ASP A 69 1.13 -10.18 -8.35
C ASP A 69 1.85 -10.07 -7.00
N ASP A 70 3.04 -9.46 -6.98
CA ASP A 70 3.77 -9.21 -5.73
C ASP A 70 2.98 -8.27 -4.81
N LEU A 71 2.36 -7.23 -5.37
CA LEU A 71 1.52 -6.28 -4.64
C LEU A 71 0.27 -6.97 -4.09
N LEU A 72 -0.44 -7.74 -4.92
CA LEU A 72 -1.62 -8.49 -4.50
C LEU A 72 -1.26 -9.47 -3.37
N ASN A 73 -0.15 -10.19 -3.49
CA ASN A 73 0.34 -11.07 -2.43
C ASN A 73 0.68 -10.32 -1.14
N LEU A 74 1.27 -9.12 -1.24
CA LEU A 74 1.56 -8.28 -0.07
C LEU A 74 0.27 -7.85 0.63
N ILE A 75 -0.73 -7.41 -0.13
CA ILE A 75 -2.05 -7.03 0.41
C ILE A 75 -2.70 -8.23 1.09
N HIS A 76 -2.72 -9.39 0.44
CA HIS A 76 -3.28 -10.61 1.00
C HIS A 76 -2.64 -11.05 2.32
N HIS A 77 -1.31 -10.98 2.41
CA HIS A 77 -0.59 -11.64 3.51
C HIS A 77 -0.14 -10.69 4.62
N ARG A 78 -0.06 -9.38 4.36
CA ARG A 78 0.57 -8.42 5.30
C ARG A 78 -0.28 -7.21 5.59
N SER A 79 -0.79 -6.52 4.57
CA SER A 79 -1.35 -5.18 4.77
C SER A 79 -2.87 -5.11 4.76
N GLY A 80 -3.59 -6.07 4.15
CA GLY A 80 -5.03 -6.02 3.88
C GLY A 80 -5.88 -5.34 4.96
N ALA A 81 -6.05 -6.00 6.12
CA ALA A 81 -6.94 -5.50 7.18
C ALA A 81 -6.46 -4.23 7.91
N GLY A 82 -5.17 -3.87 7.78
CA GLY A 82 -4.54 -2.77 8.50
C GLY A 82 -4.15 -1.57 7.66
N LEU A 83 -4.23 -1.68 6.32
CA LEU A 83 -3.75 -0.66 5.39
C LEU A 83 -4.64 0.58 5.45
N ARG A 84 -4.02 1.73 5.75
CA ARG A 84 -4.68 3.04 5.87
C ARG A 84 -4.25 4.00 4.78
N HIS A 85 -3.01 3.87 4.30
CA HIS A 85 -2.41 4.76 3.31
C HIS A 85 -1.76 3.93 2.21
N ILE A 86 -2.08 4.19 0.95
CA ILE A 86 -1.34 3.62 -0.18
C ILE A 86 -1.18 4.63 -1.33
N ASP A 87 0.04 4.71 -1.84
CA ASP A 87 0.35 5.44 -3.07
C ASP A 87 0.67 4.43 -4.17
N LEU A 88 -0.01 4.53 -5.32
CA LEU A 88 0.21 3.68 -6.49
C LEU A 88 0.84 4.49 -7.63
N SER A 89 1.88 3.95 -8.25
CA SER A 89 2.41 4.42 -9.53
C SER A 89 1.52 3.95 -10.69
N SER A 90 1.58 4.64 -11.83
CA SER A 90 0.77 4.38 -13.04
C SER A 90 0.65 2.90 -13.40
N ASP A 91 1.76 2.17 -13.35
CA ASP A 91 1.83 0.76 -13.78
C ASP A 91 1.08 -0.20 -12.85
N LEU A 92 0.87 0.20 -11.59
CA LEU A 92 0.17 -0.61 -10.58
C LEU A 92 -1.33 -0.29 -10.51
N ILE A 93 -1.78 0.77 -11.19
CA ILE A 93 -3.18 1.19 -11.17
C ILE A 93 -3.96 0.36 -12.20
N THR A 94 -4.27 -0.88 -11.80
CA THR A 94 -4.97 -1.87 -12.61
C THR A 94 -6.27 -2.31 -11.92
N VAL A 95 -7.22 -2.86 -12.68
CA VAL A 95 -8.49 -3.35 -12.12
C VAL A 95 -8.28 -4.33 -10.95
N PRO A 96 -7.44 -5.38 -11.05
CA PRO A 96 -7.27 -6.33 -9.95
C PRO A 96 -6.75 -5.69 -8.66
N VAL A 97 -5.83 -4.72 -8.77
CA VAL A 97 -5.28 -4.03 -7.60
C VAL A 97 -6.34 -3.17 -6.91
N LEU A 98 -7.11 -2.41 -7.69
CA LEU A 98 -8.17 -1.55 -7.15
C LEU A 98 -9.30 -2.36 -6.50
N GLU A 99 -9.66 -3.51 -7.09
CA GLU A 99 -10.65 -4.42 -6.51
C GLU A 99 -10.13 -5.06 -5.23
N GLU A 100 -8.87 -5.50 -5.21
CA GLU A 100 -8.27 -6.09 -4.01
C GLU A 100 -8.23 -5.09 -2.85
N LEU A 101 -7.86 -3.83 -3.14
CA LEU A 101 -7.94 -2.74 -2.15
C LEU A 101 -9.39 -2.51 -1.68
N GLY A 102 -10.35 -2.50 -2.59
CA GLY A 102 -11.77 -2.33 -2.25
C GLY A 102 -12.32 -3.45 -1.37
N ASN A 103 -11.89 -4.69 -1.63
CA ASN A 103 -12.41 -5.88 -0.97
C ASN A 103 -11.70 -6.22 0.35
N ARG A 104 -10.41 -5.88 0.49
CA ARG A 104 -9.60 -6.33 1.64
C ARG A 104 -9.07 -5.23 2.54
N CYS A 105 -9.16 -3.97 2.12
CA CYS A 105 -8.67 -2.83 2.91
C CYS A 105 -9.84 -1.95 3.41
N PRO A 106 -10.66 -2.45 4.36
CA PRO A 106 -11.85 -1.73 4.83
C PRO A 106 -11.53 -0.43 5.60
N VAL A 107 -10.29 -0.32 6.10
CA VAL A 107 -9.80 0.84 6.86
C VAL A 107 -8.91 1.77 6.03
N LEU A 108 -8.86 1.59 4.71
CA LEU A 108 -8.11 2.46 3.81
C LEU A 108 -8.71 3.86 3.81
N ARG A 109 -7.90 4.88 4.13
CA ARG A 109 -8.33 6.27 4.28
C ARG A 109 -7.67 7.19 3.26
N ASN A 110 -6.43 6.90 2.87
CA ASN A 110 -5.66 7.73 1.97
C ASN A 110 -5.21 6.89 0.77
N LEU A 111 -5.62 7.30 -0.41
CA LEU A 111 -5.23 6.67 -1.67
C LEU A 111 -4.67 7.74 -2.61
N THR A 112 -3.46 7.52 -3.12
CA THR A 112 -2.88 8.32 -4.20
C THR A 112 -2.78 7.47 -5.45
N LEU A 113 -3.37 7.94 -6.54
CA LEU A 113 -3.27 7.37 -7.88
C LEU A 113 -2.39 8.30 -8.71
N ASP A 114 -1.16 7.88 -9.00
CA ASP A 114 -0.19 8.70 -9.72
C ASP A 114 -0.11 8.30 -11.19
N PHE A 115 -0.82 9.03 -12.04
CA PHE A 115 -0.79 8.86 -13.50
C PHE A 115 0.12 9.88 -14.20
N SER A 116 0.99 10.57 -13.47
CA SER A 116 1.82 11.65 -14.05
C SER A 116 2.68 11.20 -15.23
N ASN A 117 3.12 9.93 -15.22
CA ASN A 117 3.91 9.31 -16.28
C ASN A 117 3.08 8.45 -17.25
N ALA A 118 1.75 8.39 -17.08
CA ALA A 118 0.89 7.54 -17.89
C ALA A 118 0.58 8.20 -19.24
N MET A 119 0.78 7.44 -20.32
CA MET A 119 0.37 7.86 -21.68
C MET A 119 -1.09 7.47 -21.99
N GLN A 120 -1.61 6.46 -21.30
CA GLN A 120 -2.96 5.93 -21.45
C GLN A 120 -3.41 5.31 -20.12
N LEU A 121 -4.72 5.30 -19.86
CA LEU A 121 -5.32 4.58 -18.74
C LEU A 121 -5.70 3.15 -19.12
N HIS A 122 -5.64 2.26 -18.14
CA HIS A 122 -6.31 0.96 -18.23
C HIS A 122 -7.82 1.14 -18.41
N ASP A 123 -8.48 0.17 -19.06
CA ASP A 123 -9.93 0.15 -19.11
C ASP A 123 -10.49 -0.26 -17.75
N PHE A 124 -11.22 0.65 -17.10
CA PHE A 124 -11.86 0.44 -15.80
C PHE A 124 -13.36 0.14 -15.91
N ASN A 125 -13.89 -0.12 -17.11
CA ASN A 125 -15.32 -0.41 -17.30
C ASN A 125 -15.80 -1.61 -16.47
N GLU A 126 -14.96 -2.64 -16.35
CA GLU A 126 -15.26 -3.87 -15.59
C GLU A 126 -14.99 -3.75 -14.09
N LEU A 127 -14.43 -2.62 -13.62
CA LEU A 127 -14.12 -2.42 -12.20
C LEU A 127 -15.39 -2.55 -11.34
N ALA A 128 -15.44 -3.60 -10.51
CA ALA A 128 -16.61 -3.95 -9.70
C ALA A 128 -16.52 -3.41 -8.28
N ALA A 129 -15.30 -3.26 -7.74
CA ALA A 129 -15.06 -2.77 -6.39
C ALA A 129 -14.01 -1.65 -6.38
N PHE A 130 -14.23 -0.64 -5.55
CA PHE A 130 -13.28 0.43 -5.28
C PHE A 130 -13.32 0.77 -3.78
N PRO A 131 -12.20 1.18 -3.15
CA PRO A 131 -12.20 1.50 -1.72
C PRO A 131 -13.22 2.58 -1.35
N THR A 132 -14.19 2.26 -0.51
CA THR A 132 -15.32 3.15 -0.16
C THR A 132 -15.12 3.94 1.13
N SER A 133 -14.16 3.57 1.98
CA SER A 133 -13.87 4.23 3.27
C SER A 133 -12.86 5.39 3.19
N LEU A 134 -12.56 5.86 1.98
CA LEU A 134 -11.54 6.87 1.74
C LEU A 134 -11.94 8.23 2.32
N ARG A 135 -10.99 8.88 2.99
CA ARG A 135 -11.10 10.27 3.43
C ARG A 135 -10.31 11.22 2.55
N TRP A 136 -9.25 10.71 1.93
CA TRP A 136 -8.37 11.47 1.08
C TRP A 136 -8.08 10.67 -0.18
N LEU A 137 -8.38 11.27 -1.34
CA LEU A 137 -8.06 10.72 -2.64
C LEU A 137 -7.29 11.79 -3.41
N CYS A 138 -6.09 11.46 -3.85
CA CYS A 138 -5.35 12.27 -4.81
C CYS A 138 -5.16 11.51 -6.09
N ILE A 139 -5.38 12.23 -7.18
CA ILE A 139 -5.16 11.72 -8.50
C ILE A 139 -4.25 12.71 -9.21
N CYS A 140 -3.01 12.28 -9.47
CA CYS A 140 -2.05 13.05 -10.25
C CYS A 140 -2.25 12.68 -11.71
N LEU A 141 -2.49 13.66 -12.57
CA LEU A 141 -2.80 13.49 -13.97
C LEU A 141 -1.62 13.89 -14.86
N SER A 142 -1.52 13.26 -16.02
CA SER A 142 -0.73 13.76 -17.13
C SER A 142 -1.63 14.55 -18.09
N ASP A 143 -1.03 15.39 -18.94
CA ASP A 143 -1.75 16.23 -19.91
C ASP A 143 -2.52 15.44 -20.98
N VAL A 144 -2.29 14.13 -21.08
CA VAL A 144 -2.79 13.27 -22.17
C VAL A 144 -3.87 12.27 -21.74
N ILE A 145 -4.14 12.11 -20.44
CA ILE A 145 -5.10 11.13 -19.95
C ILE A 145 -6.48 11.72 -19.67
N PHE A 146 -7.51 10.94 -19.96
CA PHE A 146 -8.90 11.32 -19.70
C PHE A 146 -9.56 10.34 -18.72
N MET A 147 -9.94 10.84 -17.54
CA MET A 147 -10.39 9.99 -16.43
C MET A 147 -11.87 9.60 -16.44
N GLU A 148 -12.59 9.75 -17.56
CA GLU A 148 -14.04 9.54 -17.56
C GLU A 148 -14.46 8.16 -17.02
N GLY A 149 -13.81 7.09 -17.49
CA GLY A 149 -14.09 5.72 -17.05
C GLY A 149 -13.83 5.52 -15.56
N LEU A 150 -12.72 6.04 -15.05
CA LEU A 150 -12.36 5.92 -13.63
C LEU A 150 -13.26 6.78 -12.73
N MET A 151 -13.60 8.00 -13.16
CA MET A 151 -14.47 8.91 -12.41
C MET A 151 -15.85 8.28 -12.16
N ARG A 152 -16.39 7.54 -13.13
CA ARG A 152 -17.65 6.77 -12.97
C ARG A 152 -17.58 5.69 -11.88
N LYS A 153 -16.39 5.22 -11.53
CA LYS A 153 -16.21 4.14 -10.54
C LYS A 153 -15.91 4.65 -9.14
N ILE A 154 -15.29 5.82 -9.01
CA ILE A 154 -15.00 6.40 -7.68
C ILE A 154 -16.21 7.08 -7.02
N TYR A 155 -17.36 7.19 -7.71
CA TYR A 155 -18.59 7.76 -7.10
C TYR A 155 -18.98 7.09 -5.79
N SER A 156 -18.69 5.79 -5.65
CA SER A 156 -18.98 5.01 -4.44
C SER A 156 -18.24 5.50 -3.19
N CYS A 157 -17.09 6.17 -3.34
CA CYS A 157 -16.30 6.69 -2.23
C CYS A 157 -16.43 8.21 -2.04
N LEU A 158 -17.13 8.93 -2.93
CA LEU A 158 -17.26 10.39 -2.83
C LEU A 158 -18.01 10.85 -1.57
N SER A 159 -18.89 10.01 -1.02
CA SER A 159 -19.67 10.36 0.19
C SER A 159 -18.84 10.35 1.47
N SER A 160 -17.74 9.61 1.51
CA SER A 160 -16.84 9.49 2.66
C SER A 160 -15.59 10.38 2.55
N LEU A 161 -15.33 10.91 1.35
CA LEU A 161 -14.18 11.75 1.03
C LEU A 161 -14.27 13.12 1.73
N GLU A 162 -13.24 13.43 2.51
CA GLU A 162 -13.03 14.76 3.10
C GLU A 162 -12.24 15.65 2.12
N VAL A 163 -11.32 15.07 1.35
CA VAL A 163 -10.46 15.78 0.39
C VAL A 163 -10.33 14.97 -0.90
N LEU A 164 -10.65 15.61 -2.02
CA LEU A 164 -10.33 15.16 -3.37
C LEU A 164 -9.33 16.14 -3.99
N HIS A 165 -8.12 15.67 -4.27
CA HIS A 165 -7.08 16.47 -4.90
C HIS A 165 -6.85 15.96 -6.32
N LEU A 166 -7.02 16.83 -7.31
CA LEU A 166 -6.70 16.55 -8.71
C LEU A 166 -5.56 17.50 -9.09
N ILE A 167 -4.41 16.93 -9.43
CA ILE A 167 -3.18 17.66 -9.81
C ILE A 167 -2.89 17.38 -11.27
#